data_AF-A0A6N2ZBF6-F1
#
_entry.id   AF-A0A6N2ZBF6-F1
#
_cell.length_a   1.000
_cell.length_b   1.000
_cell.length_c   1.000
_cell.angle_alpha   90.00
_cell.angle_beta   90.00
_cell.angle_gamma   90.00
#
_symmetry.space_group_name_H-M   'P 1'
#
loop_
_entity.id
_entity.type
_entity.pdbx_description
1 polymer ?
#
loop_
_entity_poly.entity_id
_entity_poly.type
_entity_poly.pdbx_seq_one_letter_code
_entity_poly.pdbx_strand_id
1 'polypeptide(L)'
;MYKNDYVKVLSIICRYYGTNENQFYELLKNKEKKFLLLLILKNNNILDNYELINMLGIGSFKKMKSNIKTAEEKFLINSYFRKEYVELEENIKKQID
;
A
#
# COMPACT_ATOMS: atom_id res chain seq x y z
N MET A 1 9.82 -12.30 -2.30
CA MET A 1 10.30 -10.90 -2.45
C MET A 1 9.91 -10.41 -3.84
N TYR A 2 8.88 -9.59 -3.96
CA TYR A 2 8.21 -9.23 -5.22
C TYR A 2 8.92 -8.12 -6.01
N LYS A 3 10.24 -8.22 -6.18
CA LYS A 3 11.10 -7.06 -6.54
C LYS A 3 10.74 -6.38 -7.88
N ASN A 4 9.89 -6.97 -8.72
CA ASN A 4 9.38 -6.39 -9.97
C ASN A 4 7.84 -6.48 -10.15
N ASP A 5 7.08 -6.88 -9.13
CA ASP A 5 5.64 -7.16 -9.23
C ASP A 5 4.76 -6.10 -8.57
N TYR A 6 5.28 -4.89 -8.36
CA TYR A 6 4.49 -3.81 -7.73
C TYR A 6 3.21 -3.51 -8.51
N VAL A 7 3.23 -3.58 -9.84
CA VAL A 7 2.04 -3.43 -10.68
C VAL A 7 1.00 -4.50 -10.34
N LYS A 8 1.43 -5.77 -10.18
CA LYS A 8 0.54 -6.87 -9.77
C LYS A 8 -0.03 -6.65 -8.38
N VAL A 9 0.80 -6.22 -7.42
CA VAL A 9 0.35 -5.85 -6.06
C VAL A 9 -0.68 -4.72 -6.11
N LEU A 10 -0.43 -3.63 -6.85
CA LEU A 10 -1.36 -2.52 -6.99
C LEU A 10 -2.69 -2.95 -7.63
N SER A 11 -2.62 -3.80 -8.65
CA SER A 11 -3.78 -4.35 -9.33
C SER A 11 -4.64 -5.23 -8.41
N ILE A 12 -4.00 -6.07 -7.58
CA ILE A 12 -4.68 -6.87 -6.54
C ILE A 12 -5.39 -5.96 -5.53
N ILE A 13 -4.70 -4.92 -5.05
CA ILE A 13 -5.26 -3.97 -4.09
C ILE A 13 -6.47 -3.23 -4.69
N CYS A 14 -6.41 -2.81 -5.95
CA CYS A 14 -7.55 -2.19 -6.62
C CYS A 14 -8.75 -3.14 -6.65
N ARG A 15 -8.56 -4.39 -7.08
CA ARG A 15 -9.63 -5.39 -7.11
C ARG A 15 -10.21 -5.66 -5.73
N TYR A 16 -9.36 -5.75 -4.70
CA TYR A 16 -9.80 -5.95 -3.31
C TYR A 16 -10.78 -4.86 -2.86
N TYR A 17 -10.55 -3.61 -3.26
CA TYR A 17 -11.43 -2.48 -2.93
C TYR A 17 -12.54 -2.23 -3.95
N GLY A 18 -12.73 -3.11 -4.94
CA GLY A 18 -13.72 -2.91 -6.00
C GLY A 18 -13.43 -1.73 -6.92
N THR A 19 -12.17 -1.29 -7.01
CA THR A 19 -11.70 -0.22 -7.89
C THR A 19 -10.87 -0.78 -9.05
N ASN A 20 -10.49 0.08 -9.98
CA ASN A 20 -9.52 -0.22 -11.04
C ASN A 20 -8.34 0.77 -11.01
N GLU A 21 -7.36 0.55 -11.88
CA GLU A 21 -6.14 1.37 -11.98
C GLU A 21 -6.44 2.85 -12.27
N ASN A 22 -7.46 3.15 -13.08
CA ASN A 22 -7.88 4.52 -13.37
C ASN A 22 -8.47 5.23 -12.13
N GLN A 23 -9.01 4.45 -11.19
CA GLN A 23 -9.59 4.93 -9.93
C GLN A 23 -8.61 4.81 -8.76
N PHE A 24 -7.38 4.37 -9.00
CA PHE A 24 -6.40 4.17 -7.94
C PHE A 24 -6.10 5.47 -7.18
N TYR A 25 -6.06 6.61 -7.88
CA TYR A 25 -5.91 7.92 -7.23
C TYR A 25 -7.06 8.24 -6.26
N GLU A 26 -8.29 7.83 -6.58
CA GLU A 26 -9.45 8.00 -5.68
C GLU A 26 -9.30 7.13 -4.43
N LEU A 27 -8.81 5.89 -4.57
CA LEU A 27 -8.46 5.04 -3.43
C LEU A 27 -7.44 5.73 -2.51
N LEU A 28 -6.42 6.39 -3.08
CA LEU A 28 -5.39 7.10 -2.32
C LEU A 28 -5.87 8.39 -1.63
N LYS A 29 -7.02 8.96 -2.02
CA LYS A 29 -7.63 10.08 -1.29
C LYS A 29 -8.05 9.65 0.12
N ASN A 30 -8.43 8.37 0.30
CA ASN A 30 -8.64 7.83 1.62
C ASN A 30 -7.29 7.63 2.34
N LYS A 31 -7.07 8.40 3.40
CA LYS A 31 -5.82 8.38 4.18
C LYS A 31 -5.51 7.00 4.73
N GLU A 32 -6.51 6.24 5.18
CA GLU A 32 -6.28 4.91 5.74
C GLU A 32 -5.86 3.91 4.68
N LYS A 33 -6.51 3.92 3.51
CA LYS A 33 -6.13 3.06 2.38
C LYS A 33 -4.72 3.37 1.88
N LYS A 34 -4.35 4.65 1.83
CA LYS A 34 -2.98 5.07 1.53
C LYS A 34 -1.97 4.54 2.56
N PHE A 35 -2.29 4.56 3.86
CA PHE A 35 -1.39 4.03 4.88
C PHE A 35 -1.25 2.50 4.79
N LEU A 36 -2.35 1.78 4.58
CA LEU A 36 -2.33 0.33 4.35
C LEU A 36 -1.44 -0.02 3.16
N LEU A 37 -1.63 0.66 2.04
CA LEU A 37 -0.83 0.47 0.84
C LEU A 37 0.66 0.71 1.12
N LEU A 38 1.01 1.84 1.75
CA LEU A 38 2.41 2.16 2.05
C LEU A 38 3.05 1.10 2.95
N LEU A 39 2.32 0.59 3.93
CA LEU A 39 2.82 -0.45 4.82
C LEU A 39 3.06 -1.76 4.07
N ILE A 40 2.15 -2.16 3.17
CA ILE A 40 2.31 -3.34 2.31
C ILE A 40 3.53 -3.19 1.42
N LEU A 41 3.65 -2.07 0.70
CA LEU A 41 4.77 -1.83 -0.21
C LEU A 41 6.10 -1.83 0.56
N LYS A 42 6.14 -1.23 1.75
CA LYS A 42 7.32 -1.20 2.62
C LYS A 42 7.72 -2.61 3.06
N ASN A 43 6.79 -3.37 3.62
CA ASN A 43 7.06 -4.70 4.18
C ASN A 43 7.40 -5.73 3.09
N ASN A 44 7.12 -5.42 1.83
CA ASN A 44 7.48 -6.24 0.67
C ASN A 44 8.70 -5.72 -0.11
N ASN A 45 9.44 -4.72 0.42
CA ASN A 45 10.63 -4.12 -0.20
C ASN A 45 10.39 -3.53 -1.60
N ILE A 46 9.22 -2.90 -1.81
CA ILE A 46 8.81 -2.31 -3.10
C ILE A 46 9.10 -0.79 -3.15
N LEU A 47 9.33 -0.14 -2.01
CA LEU A 47 9.43 1.32 -1.89
C LEU A 47 10.77 1.96 -2.32
N ASP A 48 11.71 1.19 -2.85
CA ASP A 48 13.00 1.72 -3.32
C ASP A 48 12.92 2.40 -4.70
N ASN A 49 11.73 2.45 -5.33
CA ASN A 49 11.53 3.02 -6.67
C ASN A 49 11.00 4.47 -6.63
N TYR A 50 11.73 5.41 -7.22
CA TYR A 50 11.33 6.82 -7.35
C TYR A 50 10.04 7.02 -8.16
N GLU A 51 9.83 6.21 -9.21
CA GLU A 51 8.65 6.26 -10.06
C GLU A 51 7.38 5.95 -9.26
N LEU A 52 7.47 5.01 -8.31
CA LEU A 52 6.37 4.65 -7.43
C LEU A 52 5.96 5.83 -6.54
N ILE A 53 6.90 6.64 -6.05
CA ILE A 53 6.60 7.80 -5.21
C ILE A 53 5.82 8.86 -5.98
N ASN A 54 6.19 9.07 -7.25
CA ASN A 54 5.48 9.97 -8.15
C ASN A 54 4.09 9.41 -8.49
N MET A 55 4.01 8.12 -8.81
CA MET A 55 2.74 7.43 -9.08
C MET A 55 1.77 7.53 -7.91
N LEU A 56 2.25 7.39 -6.67
CA LEU A 56 1.45 7.49 -5.46
C LEU A 56 1.03 8.93 -5.09
N GLY A 57 1.54 9.95 -5.80
CA GLY A 57 1.22 11.36 -5.52
C GLY A 57 1.74 11.85 -4.17
N ILE A 58 2.79 11.22 -3.62
CA ILE A 58 3.27 11.52 -2.25
C ILE A 58 4.23 12.72 -2.22
N GLY A 59 4.70 13.19 -3.36
CA GLY A 59 5.39 14.48 -3.54
C GLY A 59 6.82 14.56 -3.01
N SER A 60 7.20 13.76 -2.00
CA SER A 60 8.62 13.61 -1.59
C SER A 60 8.87 12.35 -0.76
N PHE A 61 10.12 11.87 -0.79
CA PHE A 61 10.60 10.78 0.09
C PHE A 61 10.40 11.07 1.58
N LYS A 62 10.62 12.32 2.01
CA LYS A 62 10.43 12.71 3.42
C LYS A 62 8.98 12.50 3.85
N LYS A 63 8.03 12.94 3.02
CA LYS A 63 6.60 12.77 3.27
C LYS A 63 6.20 11.29 3.21
N MET A 64 6.78 10.50 2.31
CA MET A 64 6.60 9.05 2.27
C MET A 64 7.04 8.39 3.58
N LYS A 65 8.27 8.65 4.05
CA LYS A 65 8.80 8.11 5.32
C LYS A 65 7.91 8.47 6.51
N SER A 66 7.42 9.71 6.57
CA SER A 66 6.49 10.14 7.62
C SER A 66 5.18 9.36 7.58
N ASN A 67 4.58 9.19 6.40
CA ASN A 67 3.34 8.41 6.24
C ASN A 67 3.53 6.93 6.59
N ILE A 68 4.68 6.34 6.27
CA ILE A 68 5.02 4.95 6.65
C ILE A 68 5.07 4.85 8.17
N LYS A 69 5.78 5.77 8.84
CA LYS A 69 5.85 5.79 10.31
C LYS A 69 4.46 5.86 10.94
N THR A 70 3.58 6.72 10.43
CA THR A 70 2.18 6.78 10.87
C THR A 70 1.42 5.47 10.63
N ALA A 71 1.67 4.78 9.50
CA ALA A 71 1.06 3.50 9.21
C ALA A 71 1.53 2.40 10.19
N GLU A 72 2.82 2.39 10.54
CA GLU A 72 3.39 1.49 11.54
C GLU A 72 2.80 1.72 12.92
N GLU A 73 2.70 2.99 13.35
CA GLU A 73 2.05 3.36 14.61
C GLU A 73 0.58 2.90 14.64
N LYS A 74 -0.17 3.15 13.56
CA LYS A 74 -1.56 2.70 13.41
C LYS A 74 -1.67 1.17 13.50
N PHE A 75 -0.77 0.44 12.85
CA PHE A 75 -0.74 -1.02 12.93
C PHE A 75 -0.60 -1.51 14.38
N LEU A 76 0.18 -0.82 15.22
CA LEU A 76 0.39 -1.19 16.62
C LEU A 76 -0.79 -0.85 17.55
N ILE A 77 -1.54 0.21 17.27
CA ILE A 77 -2.56 0.72 18.20
C ILE A 77 -4.01 0.52 17.74
N ASN A 78 -4.25 0.33 16.44
CA ASN A 78 -5.59 0.22 15.87
C ASN A 78 -5.84 -1.21 15.35
N SER A 79 -6.71 -1.95 16.05
CA SER A 79 -7.04 -3.34 15.74
C SER A 79 -7.75 -3.52 14.39
N TYR A 80 -8.62 -2.59 14.00
CA TYR A 80 -9.30 -2.62 12.70
C TYR A 80 -8.31 -2.43 11.56
N PHE A 81 -7.43 -1.44 11.68
CA PHE A 81 -6.37 -1.21 10.71
C PHE A 81 -5.44 -2.42 10.58
N ARG A 82 -5.06 -3.02 11.71
CA ARG A 82 -4.23 -4.24 11.72
C ARG A 82 -4.93 -5.41 11.03
N LYS A 83 -6.20 -5.65 11.36
CA LYS A 83 -7.00 -6.74 10.78
C LYS A 83 -7.08 -6.59 9.27
N GLU A 84 -7.41 -5.39 8.78
CA GLU A 84 -7.50 -5.12 7.35
C GLU A 84 -6.14 -5.27 6.64
N TYR A 85 -5.04 -4.84 7.27
CA TYR A 85 -3.70 -5.08 6.73
C TYR A 85 -3.41 -6.58 6.55
N VAL A 86 -3.71 -7.40 7.57
CA VAL A 86 -3.45 -8.85 7.53
C VAL A 86 -4.30 -9.52 6.45
N GLU A 87 -5.59 -9.20 6.38
CA GLU A 87 -6.49 -9.71 5.34
C GLU A 87 -6.01 -9.37 3.93
N LEU A 88 -5.57 -8.12 3.72
CA LEU A 88 -5.05 -7.68 2.43
C LEU A 88 -3.72 -8.34 2.09
N GLU A 89 -2.81 -8.50 3.05
CA GLU A 89 -1.53 -9.19 2.85
C GLU A 89 -1.73 -10.66 2.48
N GLU A 90 -2.65 -11.36 3.15
CA GLU A 90 -3.03 -12.73 2.81
C GLU A 90 -3.64 -12.84 1.42
N ASN A 91 -4.50 -11.89 1.04
CA ASN A 91 -5.09 -11.85 -0.30
C ASN A 91 -4.05 -11.64 -1.41
N ILE A 92 -3.02 -10.82 -1.15
CA ILE A 92 -1.90 -10.60 -2.07
C ILE A 92 -1.08 -11.88 -2.21
N LYS A 93 -0.69 -12.51 -1.09
CA LYS A 93 0.10 -13.76 -1.11
C LYS A 93 -0.58 -14.85 -1.95
N LYS A 94 -1.88 -15.07 -1.74
CA LYS A 94 -2.70 -16.05 -2.48
C LYS A 94 -2.77 -15.82 -4.00
N GLN A 95 -2.49 -14.61 -4.49
CA GLN A 95 -2.60 -14.26 -5.91
C GLN A 95 -1.24 -14.06 -6.60
N ILE A 96 -0.16 -13.94 -5.82
CA ILE A 96 1.18 -13.77 -6.39
C ILE A 96 1.97 -15.08 -6.39
N ASP A 97 1.77 -15.95 -5.39
CA ASP A 97 2.29 -17.32 -5.37
C ASP A 97 1.56 -18.22 -6.39
#